data_AF-A0A2U3LLC7-F1
#
_entry.id   AF-A0A2U3LLC7-F1
#
_cell.length_a   1.000
_cell.length_b   1.000
_cell.length_c   1.000
_cell.angle_alpha   90.00
_cell.angle_beta   90.00
_cell.angle_gamma   90.00
#
_symmetry.space_group_name_H-M   'P 1'
#
loop_
_entity.id
_entity.type
_entity.pdbx_description
1 polymer ?
#
loop_
_entity_poly.entity_id
_entity_poly.type
_entity_poly.pdbx_seq_one_letter_code
_entity_poly.pdbx_strand_id
1 'polypeptide(L)'
;MKRLVDQGYSLVYLTARPESVREVTLEWLRAHDLPVGPVIHTNGRLKGEMALDLVHADWIAGAIEDSPHEIAGYAEAIPGIRLLVPEWLHNEDVKRGIHISRHTTCLAC
;
A
#
# COMPACT_ATOMS: atom_id res chain seq x y z
N MET A 1 2.73 7.68 6.11
CA MET A 1 1.26 7.52 6.11
C MET A 1 0.53 8.67 6.80
N LYS A 2 0.77 8.98 8.09
CA LYS A 2 0.12 10.12 8.79
C LYS A 2 0.19 11.45 8.01
N ARG A 3 1.38 11.83 7.54
CA ARG A 3 1.58 13.01 6.67
C ARG A 3 0.70 13.05 5.42
N LEU A 4 0.38 11.90 4.80
CA LEU A 4 -0.50 11.87 3.61
C LEU A 4 -1.95 12.21 4.01
N VAL A 5 -2.39 11.70 5.16
CA VAL A 5 -3.72 12.05 5.70
C VAL A 5 -3.80 13.53 6.04
N ASP A 6 -2.75 14.08 6.66
CA ASP A 6 -2.68 15.52 6.98
C ASP A 6 -2.69 16.41 5.71
N GLN A 7 -2.27 15.86 4.57
CA GLN A 7 -2.34 16.50 3.26
C GLN A 7 -3.69 16.33 2.55
N GLY A 8 -4.67 15.67 3.20
CA GLY A 8 -6.02 15.46 2.67
C GLY A 8 -6.21 14.17 1.86
N TYR A 9 -5.22 13.28 1.81
CA TYR A 9 -5.38 11.99 1.14
C TYR A 9 -6.20 11.02 2.00
N SER A 10 -7.11 10.29 1.35
CA SER A 10 -7.78 9.13 1.94
C SER A 10 -6.91 7.88 1.76
N LEU A 11 -6.86 7.03 2.78
CA LEU A 11 -6.11 5.76 2.74
C LEU A 11 -7.06 4.58 2.62
N VAL A 12 -6.71 3.63 1.76
CA VAL A 12 -7.39 2.33 1.61
C VAL A 12 -6.34 1.24 1.76
N TYR A 13 -6.59 0.27 2.62
CA TYR A 13 -5.73 -0.89 2.80
C TYR A 13 -6.19 -2.02 1.88
N LEU A 14 -5.35 -2.44 0.92
CA LEU A 14 -5.64 -3.58 0.04
C LEU A 14 -4.76 -4.77 0.42
N THR A 15 -5.37 -5.93 0.69
CA THR A 15 -4.66 -7.14 1.13
C THR A 15 -5.10 -8.39 0.40
N ALA A 16 -4.15 -9.25 0.06
CA ALA A 16 -4.43 -10.59 -0.49
C ALA A 16 -4.84 -11.60 0.61
N ARG A 17 -4.76 -11.21 1.89
CA ARG A 17 -5.18 -12.08 3.00
C ARG A 17 -6.66 -12.41 2.90
N PRO A 18 -7.09 -13.62 3.29
CA PRO A 18 -8.50 -14.00 3.23
C PRO A 18 -9.36 -13.14 4.16
N GLU A 19 -10.63 -12.97 3.81
CA GLU A 19 -11.61 -12.22 4.61
C GLU A 19 -11.72 -12.72 6.06
N SER A 20 -11.46 -14.01 6.29
CA SER A 20 -11.50 -14.65 7.62
C SER A 20 -10.52 -14.04 8.64
N VAL A 21 -9.49 -13.31 8.20
CA VAL A 21 -8.54 -12.62 9.09
C VAL A 21 -8.81 -11.12 9.20
N ARG A 22 -9.99 -10.66 8.81
CA ARG A 22 -10.37 -9.23 8.91
C ARG A 22 -10.23 -8.69 10.32
N GLU A 23 -10.81 -9.37 11.32
CA GLU A 23 -10.87 -8.86 12.69
C GLU A 23 -9.47 -8.67 13.30
N VAL A 24 -8.60 -9.68 13.16
CA VAL A 24 -7.21 -9.59 13.62
C VAL A 24 -6.41 -8.54 12.84
N THR A 25 -6.71 -8.32 11.56
CA THR A 25 -6.08 -7.24 10.77
C THR A 25 -6.49 -5.87 11.30
N LEU A 26 -7.78 -5.66 11.57
CA LEU A 26 -8.30 -4.40 12.12
C LEU A 26 -7.79 -4.14 13.55
N GLU A 27 -7.64 -5.17 14.37
CA GLU A 27 -7.01 -5.06 15.69
C GLU A 27 -5.54 -4.66 15.57
N TRP A 28 -4.77 -5.32 14.70
CA TRP A 28 -3.36 -5.00 14.50
C TRP A 28 -3.14 -3.57 14.01
N LEU A 29 -3.95 -3.09 13.04
CA LEU A 29 -3.89 -1.71 12.54
C LEU A 29 -4.14 -0.69 13.66
N ARG A 30 -5.15 -0.93 14.51
CA ARG A 30 -5.48 -0.07 15.66
C ARG A 30 -4.36 -0.05 16.70
N ALA A 31 -3.76 -1.20 16.99
CA ALA A 31 -2.69 -1.32 17.99
C ALA A 31 -1.38 -0.60 17.59
N HIS A 32 -1.20 -0.25 16.31
CA HIS A 32 0.02 0.38 15.79
C HIS A 32 -0.17 1.85 15.37
N ASP A 33 -1.26 2.49 15.83
CA ASP A 33 -1.58 3.90 15.51
C ASP A 33 -1.51 4.24 14.01
N LEU A 34 -1.89 3.26 13.18
CA LEU A 34 -2.00 3.47 11.74
C LEU A 34 -3.29 4.23 11.42
N PRO A 35 -3.29 5.10 10.39
CA PRO A 35 -4.49 5.85 10.06
C PRO A 35 -5.70 4.96 9.79
N VAL A 36 -6.88 5.44 10.16
CA VAL A 36 -8.12 4.72 9.87
C VAL A 36 -8.39 4.74 8.37
N GLY A 37 -8.75 3.59 7.82
CA GLY A 37 -9.17 3.44 6.43
C GLY A 37 -9.85 2.09 6.22
N PRO A 38 -10.67 1.94 5.15
CA PRO A 38 -11.24 0.66 4.79
C PRO A 38 -10.16 -0.39 4.50
N VAL A 39 -10.42 -1.64 4.90
CA VAL A 39 -9.57 -2.79 4.58
C VAL A 39 -10.31 -3.67 3.56
N ILE A 40 -9.77 -3.74 2.35
CA ILE A 40 -10.32 -4.48 1.22
C ILE A 40 -9.50 -5.74 1.02
N HIS A 41 -10.16 -6.90 1.07
CA HIS A 41 -9.54 -8.19 0.83
C HIS A 41 -9.72 -8.55 -0.65
N THR A 42 -8.64 -8.81 -1.38
CA THR A 42 -8.69 -8.95 -2.84
C THR A 42 -9.23 -10.29 -3.31
N ASN A 43 -9.32 -11.29 -2.42
CA ASN A 43 -9.78 -12.65 -2.73
C ASN A 43 -9.07 -13.27 -3.94
N GLY A 44 -7.75 -13.03 -4.05
CA GLY A 44 -6.89 -13.58 -5.11
C GLY A 44 -6.76 -12.72 -6.36
N ARG A 45 -7.46 -11.59 -6.44
CA ARG A 45 -7.26 -10.60 -7.52
C ARG A 45 -6.02 -9.74 -7.28
N LEU A 46 -5.41 -9.27 -8.37
CA LEU A 46 -4.34 -8.28 -8.33
C LEU A 46 -4.85 -6.97 -7.73
N LYS A 47 -4.05 -6.33 -6.88
CA LYS A 47 -4.45 -5.10 -6.20
C LYS A 47 -4.61 -3.91 -7.15
N GLY A 48 -3.81 -3.86 -8.23
CA GLY A 48 -3.92 -2.83 -9.26
C GLY A 48 -5.29 -2.80 -9.93
N GLU A 49 -5.81 -3.97 -10.31
CA GLU A 49 -7.17 -4.11 -10.87
C GLU A 49 -8.23 -3.77 -9.82
N MET A 50 -8.08 -4.27 -8.59
CA MET A 50 -9.02 -3.99 -7.50
C MET A 50 -9.10 -2.49 -7.20
N ALA A 51 -7.99 -1.75 -7.30
CA ALA A 51 -7.99 -0.31 -7.05
C ALA A 51 -8.86 0.46 -8.05
N LEU A 52 -8.90 0.03 -9.32
CA LEU A 52 -9.73 0.63 -10.36
C LEU A 52 -11.24 0.36 -10.17
N ASP A 53 -11.60 -0.75 -9.51
CA ASP A 53 -13.00 -1.03 -9.16
C ASP A 53 -13.49 -0.15 -8.00
N LEU A 54 -12.57 0.32 -7.14
CA LEU A 54 -12.91 1.13 -5.97
C LEU A 54 -13.06 2.61 -6.32
N VAL A 55 -12.26 3.12 -7.26
CA VAL A 55 -12.26 4.54 -7.63
C VAL A 55 -11.66 4.74 -9.02
N HIS A 56 -12.06 5.82 -9.70
CA HIS A 56 -11.48 6.21 -10.99
C HIS A 56 -9.96 6.42 -10.89
N ALA A 57 -9.21 6.00 -11.92
CA ALA A 57 -7.75 6.04 -11.95
C ALA A 57 -7.16 7.42 -11.61
N ASP A 58 -7.75 8.50 -12.12
CA ASP A 58 -7.30 9.88 -11.88
C ASP A 58 -7.35 10.32 -10.41
N TRP A 59 -8.08 9.57 -9.57
CA TRP A 59 -8.21 9.83 -8.13
C TRP A 59 -7.25 8.97 -7.30
N ILE A 60 -6.52 8.05 -7.93
CA ILE A 60 -5.52 7.21 -7.28
C ILE A 60 -4.19 7.96 -7.26
N ALA A 61 -3.88 8.57 -6.12
CA ALA A 61 -2.64 9.32 -5.94
C ALA A 61 -1.38 8.46 -5.99
N GLY A 62 -1.50 7.17 -5.67
CA GLY A 62 -0.38 6.22 -5.63
C GLY A 62 -0.66 4.99 -4.77
N ALA A 63 0.33 4.12 -4.68
CA ALA A 63 0.30 2.92 -3.83
C ALA A 63 1.64 2.73 -3.09
N ILE A 64 1.56 2.12 -1.90
CA ILE A 64 2.72 1.62 -1.16
C ILE A 64 2.64 0.10 -1.21
N GLU A 65 3.62 -0.56 -1.80
CA GLU A 65 3.58 -2.00 -2.05
C GLU A 65 4.98 -2.60 -1.98
N ASP A 66 5.09 -3.78 -1.35
CA ASP A 66 6.34 -4.50 -1.18
C ASP A 66 6.44 -5.75 -2.05
N SER A 67 5.34 -6.31 -2.57
CA SER A 67 5.41 -7.49 -3.43
C SER A 67 5.78 -7.13 -4.86
N PRO A 68 6.88 -7.65 -5.45
CA PRO A 68 7.25 -7.38 -6.85
C PRO A 68 6.15 -7.67 -7.86
N HIS A 69 5.37 -8.73 -7.62
CA HIS A 69 4.24 -9.11 -8.46
C HIS A 69 3.11 -8.07 -8.40
N GLU A 70 2.77 -7.57 -7.21
CA GLU A 70 1.74 -6.52 -7.06
C GLU A 70 2.23 -5.17 -7.59
N ILE A 71 3.51 -4.84 -7.42
CA ILE A 71 4.13 -3.62 -7.97
C ILE A 71 4.00 -3.62 -9.50
N ALA A 72 4.27 -4.76 -10.15
CA ALA A 72 4.05 -4.92 -11.58
C ALA A 72 2.56 -4.75 -11.95
N GLY A 73 1.66 -5.41 -11.20
CA GLY A 73 0.21 -5.33 -11.42
C GLY A 73 -0.35 -3.91 -11.29
N TYR A 74 0.09 -3.12 -10.31
CA TYR A 74 -0.27 -1.70 -10.21
C TYR A 74 0.24 -0.89 -11.41
N ALA A 75 1.50 -1.07 -11.81
CA ALA A 75 2.10 -0.31 -12.89
C ALA A 75 1.48 -0.63 -14.26
N GLU A 76 0.98 -1.86 -14.44
CA GLU A 76 0.25 -2.27 -15.63
C GLU A 76 -1.19 -1.73 -15.63
N ALA A 77 -1.91 -1.88 -14.52
CA ALA A 77 -3.30 -1.44 -14.41
C ALA A 77 -3.44 0.09 -14.45
N ILE A 78 -2.51 0.82 -13.84
CA ILE A 78 -2.58 2.28 -13.68
C ILE A 78 -1.29 2.91 -14.21
N PRO A 79 -1.20 3.16 -15.53
CA PRO A 79 -0.01 3.75 -16.13
C PRO A 79 0.37 5.09 -15.49
N GLY A 80 1.63 5.21 -15.06
CA GLY A 80 2.13 6.43 -14.42
C GLY A 80 1.81 6.55 -12.92
N ILE A 81 1.20 5.53 -12.31
CA ILE A 81 0.96 5.51 -10.86
C ILE A 81 2.24 5.76 -10.06
N ARG A 82 2.12 6.59 -9.02
CA ARG A 82 3.19 6.76 -8.05
C ARG A 82 3.26 5.54 -7.12
N LEU A 83 4.23 4.67 -7.35
CA LEU A 83 4.53 3.54 -6.47
C LEU A 83 5.65 3.91 -5.50
N LEU A 84 5.42 3.69 -4.21
CA LEU A 84 6.44 3.74 -3.17
C LEU A 84 6.78 2.31 -2.73
N VAL A 85 8.04 1.91 -2.94
CA VAL A 85 8.49 0.53 -2.73
C VAL A 85 9.44 0.50 -1.53
N PRO A 86 9.12 -0.24 -0.45
CA PRO A 86 10.06 -0.42 0.65
C PRO A 86 11.36 -1.09 0.19
N GLU A 87 12.50 -0.54 0.61
CA GLU A 87 13.84 -1.10 0.37
C GLU A 87 14.08 -2.37 1.20
N TRP A 88 13.47 -3.47 0.78
CA TRP A 88 13.64 -4.80 1.35
C TRP A 88 14.44 -5.67 0.38
N LEU A 89 15.15 -6.69 0.89
CA LEU A 89 16.05 -7.55 0.09
C LEU A 89 15.37 -8.12 -1.16
N HIS A 90 14.10 -8.53 -1.06
CA HIS A 90 13.35 -9.09 -2.19
C HIS A 90 12.88 -8.04 -3.22
N ASN A 91 13.11 -6.75 -2.95
CA ASN A 91 12.79 -5.63 -3.83
C ASN A 91 14.01 -5.02 -4.53
N GLU A 92 15.22 -5.54 -4.31
CA GLU A 92 16.45 -4.97 -4.90
C GLU A 92 16.40 -4.89 -6.44
N ASP A 93 15.76 -5.87 -7.10
CA ASP A 93 15.62 -5.91 -8.55
C ASP A 93 14.38 -5.16 -9.08
N VAL A 94 13.55 -4.61 -8.19
CA VAL A 94 12.35 -3.87 -8.60
C VAL A 94 12.76 -2.51 -9.16
N LYS A 95 12.64 -2.35 -10.48
CA LYS A 95 12.97 -1.09 -11.18
C LYS A 95 11.82 -0.08 -11.21
N ARG A 96 10.61 -0.49 -10.83
CA ARG A 96 9.39 0.34 -10.90
C ARG A 96 9.10 0.96 -9.54
N GLY A 97 8.82 2.27 -9.55
CA GLY A 97 8.49 3.02 -8.33
C GLY A 97 9.68 3.73 -7.69
N ILE A 98 9.39 4.42 -6.60
CA ILE A 98 10.35 5.17 -5.80
C ILE A 98 10.67 4.33 -4.57
N HIS A 99 11.93 3.93 -4.45
CA HIS A 99 12.42 3.18 -3.29
C HIS A 99 12.43 4.06 -2.04
N ILE A 100 11.86 3.55 -0.95
CA ILE A 100 11.79 4.23 0.34
C ILE A 100 12.53 3.43 1.40
N SER A 101 13.57 4.02 1.97
CA SER A 101 14.31 3.46 3.08
C SER A 101 13.54 3.65 4.40
N ARG A 102 13.80 2.77 5.37
CA ARG A 102 13.43 3.10 6.76
C ARG A 102 14.33 4.25 7.19
N HIS A 103 13.75 5.42 7.45
CA HIS A 103 14.43 6.37 8.32
C HIS A 103 14.53 5.74 9.71
N THR A 104 15.71 5.23 10.06
CA THR A 104 16.09 5.03 11.44
C THR A 104 16.19 6.42 12.06
N THR A 105 15.08 6.95 12.58
CA THR A 105 15.19 7.86 13.72
C THR A 105 15.70 6.99 14.87
N CYS A 106 17.02 6.85 14.94
CA CYS A 106 17.69 6.51 16.17
C CYS A 106 17.27 7.58 17.17
N LEU A 107 16.38 7.24 18.10
CA LEU A 107 16.19 8.02 19.31
C LEU A 107 17.47 7.86 20.13
N ALA A 108 18.48 8.64 19.78
CA ALA A 108 19.51 9.04 20.71
C ALA A 108 19.01 10.31 21.40
N CYS A 109 18.45 10.14 22.60
CA CYS A 109 18.37 11.12 23.69
C CYS A 109 18.25 10.32 24.99
#